data_AF-A0A812QDL3-F1
#
_entry.id   AF-A0A812QDL3-F1
#
_cell.length_a   1.000
_cell.length_b   1.000
_cell.length_c   1.000
_cell.angle_alpha   90.00
_cell.angle_beta   90.00
_cell.angle_gamma   90.00
#
_symmetry.space_group_name_H-M   'P 1'
#
loop_
_entity.id
_entity.type
_entity.pdbx_description
1 polymer ?
#
loop_
_entity_poly.entity_id
_entity_poly.type
_entity_poly.pdbx_seq_one_letter_code
_entity_poly.pdbx_strand_id
1 'polypeptide(L)'
;MKAKHPFDNPSALDDSNMQAMANILTTGVKGTIKHRAKVLEHYERRALELEEAEKKLKASMAPEVRRVMENKRILLFKEVLQDAGIKDENLVNDLVGGFRITGELQPSGLFQRRLKPAALSHDDLKTTAKWAKHTVASSCRAAAKDPEVATAVWDEALEQVNKGWLRGPYSWSEIDAKYKGTWIGSKRFGILQGDKIRAIDDLSEFLVNSSVTETEKISLEGIDQIVATARFFSGAVSGDGECFELPKEDGGTFNGKVHRDFSRAGDRKIVGRALDLRSAYKQLARHPDDAWATVLAVYDQANDEVKYFEAVALPFGAVSSVTGFNRTAKALKLVMSRLLWLVNTSYYDDFTQMEFEGLGESASKTAERLMDLLGWEISRGDKLHPLQSRFNILGVSLDLSNSEAGIIRVHNKEGRVESLWQSLSSMEADRTKVHGSLASFKGRLLFATNHVFGRCAQICTQLISQAQKHGIQSGTIDGIFKDEGNLVTHGAVMFDPATGRQEFFGDHVTCLYFIDNEAARACFVRYFTPVIDATSLLLDAAALDMQT
;
A
#
# COMPACT_ATOMS: atom_id res chain seq x y z
N MET A 1 -32.28 -4.61 -17.26
CA MET A 1 -31.54 -4.89 -16.01
C MET A 1 -31.27 -3.58 -15.30
N LYS A 2 -31.42 -3.50 -13.97
CA LYS A 2 -30.82 -2.39 -13.20
C LYS A 2 -29.33 -2.70 -13.04
N ALA A 3 -28.45 -1.83 -13.53
CA ALA A 3 -27.02 -1.96 -13.31
C ALA A 3 -26.70 -1.71 -11.83
N LYS A 4 -25.93 -2.60 -11.19
CA LYS A 4 -25.37 -2.34 -9.85
C LYS A 4 -24.16 -1.43 -9.99
N HIS A 5 -23.99 -0.49 -9.07
CA HIS A 5 -22.81 0.39 -9.03
C HIS A 5 -21.55 -0.45 -8.72
N PRO A 6 -20.35 -0.12 -9.24
CA PRO A 6 -19.14 -0.88 -8.97
C PRO A 6 -18.77 -0.99 -7.49
N PHE A 7 -19.08 0.02 -6.68
CA PHE A 7 -18.89 0.01 -5.22
C PHE A 7 -20.08 -0.62 -4.45
N ASP A 8 -21.15 -1.03 -5.15
CA ASP A 8 -22.21 -1.90 -4.58
C ASP A 8 -21.93 -3.39 -4.85
N ASN A 9 -20.75 -3.72 -5.39
CA ASN A 9 -20.35 -5.10 -5.63
C ASN A 9 -19.78 -5.74 -4.34
N PRO A 10 -20.39 -6.83 -3.82
CA PRO A 10 -19.89 -7.51 -2.63
C PRO A 10 -18.46 -8.05 -2.75
N SER A 11 -17.92 -8.22 -3.97
CA SER A 11 -16.55 -8.73 -4.18
C SER A 11 -15.43 -7.76 -3.75
N ALA A 12 -15.74 -6.59 -3.21
CA ALA A 12 -14.79 -5.62 -2.67
C ALA A 12 -14.90 -5.47 -1.13
N LEU A 13 -15.74 -6.28 -0.48
CA LEU A 13 -15.99 -6.25 0.96
C LEU A 13 -14.98 -7.09 1.74
N ASP A 14 -14.89 -6.81 3.04
CA ASP A 14 -14.29 -7.68 4.04
C ASP A 14 -15.34 -7.89 5.14
N ASP A 15 -15.80 -9.13 5.32
CA ASP A 15 -16.84 -9.51 6.29
C ASP A 15 -16.50 -9.09 7.72
N SER A 16 -15.22 -8.99 8.08
CA SER A 16 -14.82 -8.55 9.41
C SER A 16 -15.10 -7.07 9.67
N ASN A 17 -15.08 -6.23 8.64
CA ASN A 17 -15.50 -4.83 8.75
C ASN A 17 -17.02 -4.72 8.86
N MET A 18 -17.76 -5.47 8.02
CA MET A 18 -19.23 -5.46 8.04
C MET A 18 -19.76 -5.98 9.39
N GLN A 19 -19.16 -7.04 9.93
CA GLN A 19 -19.46 -7.55 11.26
C GLN A 19 -19.10 -6.55 12.39
N ALA A 20 -17.98 -5.83 12.27
CA ALA A 20 -17.61 -4.78 13.21
C ALA A 20 -18.63 -3.62 13.22
N MET A 21 -19.01 -3.12 12.04
CA MET A 21 -20.07 -2.11 11.88
C MET A 21 -21.39 -2.57 12.50
N ALA A 22 -21.82 -3.80 12.20
CA ALA A 22 -23.05 -4.39 12.76
C ALA A 22 -23.01 -4.46 14.30
N ASN A 23 -21.87 -4.83 14.89
CA ASN A 23 -21.70 -4.89 16.35
C ASN A 23 -21.74 -3.49 16.98
N ILE A 24 -21.09 -2.49 16.36
CA ILE A 24 -21.17 -1.09 16.81
C ILE A 24 -22.62 -0.60 16.77
N LEU A 25 -23.28 -0.73 15.62
CA LEU A 25 -24.67 -0.30 15.39
C LEU A 25 -25.66 -0.94 16.35
N THR A 26 -25.44 -2.20 16.73
CA THR A 26 -26.29 -2.93 17.69
C THR A 26 -26.03 -2.54 19.14
N THR A 27 -24.78 -2.25 19.51
CA THR A 27 -24.38 -2.08 20.94
C THR A 27 -24.25 -0.63 21.39
N GLY A 28 -24.23 0.33 20.46
CA GLY A 28 -24.10 1.75 20.79
C GLY A 28 -22.70 2.17 21.22
N VAL A 29 -22.55 3.46 21.52
CA VAL A 29 -21.26 4.07 21.88
C VAL A 29 -20.75 3.46 23.19
N LYS A 30 -21.57 3.46 24.24
CA LYS A 30 -21.18 2.93 25.56
C LYS A 30 -20.92 1.41 25.56
N GLY A 31 -21.68 0.66 24.76
CA GLY A 31 -21.48 -0.79 24.60
C GLY A 31 -20.15 -1.10 23.92
N THR A 32 -19.86 -0.43 22.81
CA THR A 32 -18.62 -0.57 22.05
C THR A 32 -17.39 -0.21 22.89
N ILE A 33 -17.42 0.91 23.62
CA ILE A 33 -16.32 1.33 24.51
C ILE A 33 -16.04 0.26 25.58
N LYS A 34 -17.11 -0.25 26.23
CA LYS A 34 -16.99 -1.30 27.27
C LYS A 34 -16.45 -2.61 26.69
N HIS A 35 -16.85 -2.99 25.47
CA HIS A 35 -16.34 -4.15 24.78
C HIS A 35 -14.83 -4.03 24.52
N ARG A 36 -14.39 -2.92 23.91
CA ARG A 36 -12.97 -2.64 23.63
C ARG A 36 -12.10 -2.68 24.89
N ALA A 37 -12.53 -2.01 25.96
CA ALA A 37 -11.85 -2.03 27.25
C ALA A 37 -11.70 -3.47 27.79
N LYS A 38 -12.79 -4.23 27.86
CA LYS A 38 -12.79 -5.62 28.35
C LYS A 38 -11.84 -6.53 27.55
N VAL A 39 -11.79 -6.38 26.22
CA VAL A 39 -10.90 -7.19 25.36
C VAL A 39 -9.44 -6.81 25.56
N LEU A 40 -9.11 -5.52 25.68
CA LEU A 40 -7.75 -5.07 26.00
C LEU A 40 -7.32 -5.52 27.41
N GLU A 41 -8.15 -5.32 28.43
CA GLU A 41 -7.89 -5.78 29.82
C GLU A 41 -7.61 -7.30 29.86
N HIS A 42 -8.32 -8.09 29.06
CA HIS A 42 -8.08 -9.52 28.93
C HIS A 42 -6.66 -9.80 28.40
N TYR A 43 -6.26 -9.19 27.27
CA TYR A 43 -4.95 -9.43 26.66
C TYR A 43 -3.79 -8.80 27.43
N GLU A 44 -4.01 -7.69 28.14
CA GLU A 44 -3.03 -7.11 29.07
C GLU A 44 -2.72 -8.09 30.20
N ARG A 45 -3.75 -8.71 30.80
CA ARG A 45 -3.59 -9.76 31.81
C ARG A 45 -2.90 -11.00 31.22
N ARG A 46 -3.32 -11.48 30.03
CA ARG A 46 -2.65 -12.61 29.35
C ARG A 46 -1.17 -12.32 29.10
N ALA A 47 -0.81 -11.09 28.75
CA ALA A 47 0.58 -10.72 28.51
C ALA A 47 1.47 -10.85 29.76
N LEU A 48 0.93 -10.51 30.94
CA LEU A 48 1.61 -10.74 32.22
C LEU A 48 1.71 -12.24 32.53
N GLU A 49 0.62 -12.98 32.34
CA GLU A 49 0.56 -14.44 32.56
C GLU A 49 1.50 -15.23 31.62
N LEU A 50 1.86 -14.67 30.46
CA LEU A 50 2.76 -15.26 29.47
C LEU A 50 4.22 -14.81 29.59
N GLU A 51 4.56 -13.83 30.43
CA GLU A 51 5.87 -13.14 30.41
C GLU A 51 7.06 -14.12 30.54
N GLU A 52 6.99 -15.07 31.49
CA GLU A 52 8.03 -16.07 31.69
C GLU A 52 8.12 -17.12 30.57
N ALA A 53 6.99 -17.39 29.89
CA ALA A 53 6.99 -18.25 28.70
C ALA A 53 7.59 -17.51 27.49
N GLU A 54 7.31 -16.21 27.34
CA GLU A 54 7.88 -15.37 26.30
C GLU A 54 9.39 -15.26 26.48
N LYS A 55 9.90 -15.01 27.70
CA LYS A 55 11.35 -15.01 28.00
C LYS A 55 12.03 -16.33 27.59
N LYS A 56 11.41 -17.47 27.90
CA LYS A 56 11.91 -18.80 27.49
C LYS A 56 11.90 -18.98 25.97
N LEU A 57 10.84 -18.54 25.29
CA LEU A 57 10.77 -18.55 23.83
C LEU A 57 11.88 -17.68 23.22
N LYS A 58 12.02 -16.42 23.66
CA LYS A 58 13.10 -15.52 23.21
C LYS A 58 14.49 -16.12 23.45
N ALA A 59 14.71 -16.78 24.59
CA ALA A 59 15.99 -17.43 24.88
C ALA A 59 16.34 -18.55 23.88
N SER A 60 15.34 -19.22 23.30
CA SER A 60 15.51 -20.28 22.31
C SER A 60 15.70 -19.79 20.86
N MET A 61 15.35 -18.53 20.57
CA MET A 61 15.48 -17.93 19.24
C MET A 61 16.95 -17.69 18.86
N ALA A 62 17.25 -17.80 17.56
CA ALA A 62 18.56 -17.43 17.03
C ALA A 62 18.90 -15.96 17.38
N PRO A 63 20.14 -15.63 17.82
CA PRO A 63 20.45 -14.30 18.36
C PRO A 63 20.17 -13.12 17.43
N GLU A 64 20.32 -13.30 16.12
CA GLU A 64 19.87 -12.34 15.09
C GLU A 64 18.36 -12.09 15.11
N VAL A 65 17.58 -13.16 15.01
CA VAL A 65 16.11 -13.10 14.97
C VAL A 65 15.59 -12.48 16.26
N ARG A 66 16.13 -12.90 17.40
CA ARG A 66 15.80 -12.34 18.72
C ARG A 66 16.03 -10.83 18.81
N ARG A 67 17.11 -10.30 18.21
CA ARG A 67 17.43 -8.86 18.26
C ARG A 67 16.41 -8.00 17.49
N VAL A 68 15.91 -8.48 16.35
CA VAL A 68 14.87 -7.76 15.59
C VAL A 68 13.49 -7.94 16.22
N MET A 69 13.21 -9.13 16.75
CA MET A 69 11.92 -9.49 17.32
C MET A 69 11.80 -9.21 18.83
N GLU A 70 12.72 -8.44 19.42
CA GLU A 70 12.87 -8.29 20.88
C GLU A 70 11.61 -7.73 21.54
N ASN A 71 11.03 -6.67 20.95
CA ASN A 71 9.84 -5.99 21.47
C ASN A 71 8.51 -6.73 21.21
N LYS A 72 8.48 -7.73 20.31
CA LYS A 72 7.27 -8.43 19.88
C LYS A 72 6.82 -9.46 20.93
N ARG A 73 5.57 -9.44 21.39
CA ARG A 73 5.02 -10.47 22.31
C ARG A 73 4.44 -11.63 21.51
N ILE A 74 5.28 -12.59 21.10
CA ILE A 74 4.92 -13.62 20.11
C ILE A 74 3.88 -14.61 20.65
N LEU A 75 3.98 -15.02 21.92
CA LEU A 75 3.01 -15.94 22.54
C LEU A 75 1.66 -15.26 22.75
N LEU A 76 1.66 -13.98 23.15
CA LEU A 76 0.42 -13.21 23.23
C LEU A 76 -0.20 -13.05 21.84
N PHE A 77 0.61 -12.74 20.83
CA PHE A 77 0.11 -12.61 19.47
C PHE A 77 -0.46 -13.94 18.97
N LYS A 78 0.15 -15.09 19.29
CA LYS A 78 -0.41 -16.42 19.00
C LYS A 78 -1.83 -16.59 19.57
N GLU A 79 -2.08 -16.24 20.82
CA GLU A 79 -3.43 -16.33 21.42
C GLU A 79 -4.41 -15.38 20.72
N VAL A 80 -4.00 -14.13 20.49
CA VAL A 80 -4.81 -13.12 19.77
C VAL A 80 -5.14 -13.55 18.33
N LEU A 81 -4.23 -14.22 17.63
CA LEU A 81 -4.45 -14.79 16.29
C LEU A 81 -5.45 -15.96 16.33
N GLN A 82 -5.38 -16.81 17.36
CA GLN A 82 -6.30 -17.93 17.55
C GLN A 82 -7.72 -17.44 17.85
N ASP A 83 -7.86 -16.50 18.79
CA ASP A 83 -9.16 -15.90 19.16
C ASP A 83 -9.79 -15.14 17.99
N ALA A 84 -8.98 -14.47 17.15
CA ALA A 84 -9.44 -13.80 15.93
C ALA A 84 -9.74 -14.77 14.77
N GLY A 85 -9.51 -16.07 14.91
CA GLY A 85 -9.73 -17.07 13.85
C GLY A 85 -8.86 -16.84 12.62
N ILE A 86 -7.58 -16.50 12.82
CA ILE A 86 -6.60 -16.34 11.74
C ILE A 86 -6.10 -17.72 11.31
N LYS A 87 -6.14 -17.99 9.99
CA LYS A 87 -5.85 -19.32 9.41
C LYS A 87 -4.36 -19.59 9.14
N ASP A 88 -3.49 -18.62 9.42
CA ASP A 88 -2.06 -18.73 9.12
C ASP A 88 -1.31 -19.50 10.23
N GLU A 89 -1.29 -20.83 10.08
CA GLU A 89 -0.61 -21.75 10.99
C GLU A 89 0.91 -21.56 11.03
N ASN A 90 1.49 -20.91 10.00
CA ASN A 90 2.93 -20.72 9.86
C ASN A 90 3.43 -19.40 10.45
N LEU A 91 2.59 -18.37 10.55
CA LEU A 91 2.99 -17.01 10.94
C LEU A 91 3.75 -16.98 12.28
N VAL A 92 3.30 -17.74 13.28
CA VAL A 92 3.97 -17.80 14.58
C VAL A 92 5.35 -18.45 14.48
N ASN A 93 5.51 -19.46 13.61
CA ASN A 93 6.80 -20.10 13.38
C ASN A 93 7.75 -19.14 12.65
N ASP A 94 7.27 -18.39 11.66
CA ASP A 94 8.05 -17.36 10.95
C ASP A 94 8.46 -16.19 11.87
N LEU A 95 7.63 -15.83 12.86
CA LEU A 95 7.98 -14.83 13.88
C LEU A 95 9.08 -15.31 14.86
N VAL A 96 9.23 -16.63 15.04
CA VAL A 96 10.21 -17.26 15.95
C VAL A 96 11.51 -17.65 15.23
N GLY A 97 11.42 -18.21 14.03
CA GLY A 97 12.56 -18.63 13.21
C GLY A 97 13.08 -17.55 12.25
N GLY A 98 12.27 -16.53 11.97
CA GLY A 98 12.51 -15.56 10.91
C GLY A 98 11.89 -16.00 9.58
N PHE A 99 11.56 -15.04 8.73
CA PHE A 99 10.87 -15.27 7.45
C PHE A 99 11.85 -15.71 6.35
N ARG A 100 11.51 -16.76 5.60
CA ARG A 100 12.31 -17.20 4.44
C ARG A 100 12.40 -16.12 3.37
N ILE A 101 13.59 -15.95 2.80
CA ILE A 101 13.86 -15.06 1.67
C ILE A 101 13.88 -15.84 0.35
N THR A 102 14.28 -17.11 0.37
CA THR A 102 14.41 -17.98 -0.81
C THR A 102 13.56 -19.25 -0.68
N GLY A 103 13.30 -19.95 -1.79
CA GLY A 103 12.54 -21.20 -1.80
C GLY A 103 11.02 -21.01 -1.79
N GLU A 104 10.29 -22.02 -1.34
CA GLU A 104 8.82 -22.03 -1.36
C GLU A 104 8.21 -21.35 -0.13
N LEU A 105 7.45 -20.27 -0.38
CA LEU A 105 6.73 -19.56 0.67
C LEU A 105 5.46 -20.32 1.03
N GLN A 106 5.36 -20.74 2.29
CA GLN A 106 4.20 -21.46 2.77
C GLN A 106 2.94 -20.59 2.71
N PRO A 107 1.80 -21.13 2.26
CA PRO A 107 0.56 -20.38 2.13
C PRO A 107 -0.03 -20.04 3.50
N SER A 108 -0.55 -18.82 3.62
CA SER A 108 -1.17 -18.30 4.85
C SER A 108 -2.65 -18.64 5.00
N GLY A 109 -3.35 -18.93 3.90
CA GLY A 109 -4.81 -18.99 3.89
C GLY A 109 -5.52 -17.64 4.08
N LEU A 110 -4.78 -16.52 4.08
CA LEU A 110 -5.30 -15.16 4.20
C LEU A 110 -5.47 -14.47 2.83
N PHE A 111 -4.90 -15.04 1.78
CA PHE A 111 -4.87 -14.47 0.43
C PHE A 111 -5.35 -15.47 -0.63
N GLN A 112 -5.64 -14.98 -1.84
CA GLN A 112 -6.04 -15.84 -2.95
C GLN A 112 -4.89 -16.77 -3.34
N ARG A 113 -5.13 -18.09 -3.32
CA ARG A 113 -4.16 -19.09 -3.81
C ARG A 113 -3.78 -18.81 -5.27
N ARG A 114 -2.48 -18.74 -5.53
CA ARG A 114 -1.89 -18.54 -6.86
C ARG A 114 -0.45 -19.04 -6.84
N LEU A 115 -0.21 -20.19 -7.45
CA LEU A 115 1.15 -20.69 -7.63
C LEU A 115 1.86 -19.88 -8.72
N LYS A 116 3.03 -19.34 -8.38
CA LYS A 116 4.05 -18.85 -9.31
C LYS A 116 5.37 -19.52 -8.91
N PRO A 117 5.81 -20.57 -9.63
CA PRO A 117 7.03 -21.30 -9.29
C PRO A 117 8.28 -20.43 -9.46
N ALA A 118 9.30 -20.73 -8.65
CA ALA A 118 10.64 -20.21 -8.84
C ALA A 118 11.16 -20.54 -10.25
N ALA A 119 11.89 -19.59 -10.85
CA ALA A 119 12.55 -19.78 -12.14
C ALA A 119 13.95 -20.45 -11.99
N LEU A 120 14.41 -20.63 -10.75
CA LEU A 120 15.74 -21.11 -10.39
C LEU A 120 15.64 -21.94 -9.10
N SER A 121 16.37 -23.05 -8.99
CA SER A 121 16.42 -23.79 -7.73
C SER A 121 17.29 -23.09 -6.69
N HIS A 122 17.12 -23.47 -5.42
CA HIS A 122 17.95 -22.98 -4.32
C HIS A 122 19.44 -23.35 -4.48
N ASP A 123 19.74 -24.50 -5.09
CA ASP A 123 21.12 -24.96 -5.29
C ASP A 123 21.76 -24.35 -6.55
N ASP A 124 20.96 -24.03 -7.57
CA ASP A 124 21.42 -23.20 -8.70
C ASP A 124 21.70 -21.76 -8.22
N LEU A 125 20.91 -21.22 -7.27
CA LEU A 125 21.20 -19.93 -6.64
C LEU A 125 22.52 -19.96 -5.84
N LYS A 126 22.82 -21.04 -5.12
CA LYS A 126 24.13 -21.24 -4.48
C LYS A 126 25.27 -21.41 -5.48
N THR A 127 24.99 -21.91 -6.68
CA THR A 127 25.97 -21.97 -7.78
C THR A 127 26.22 -20.58 -8.35
N THR A 128 25.17 -19.77 -8.51
CA THR A 128 25.24 -18.34 -8.87
C THR A 128 26.06 -17.53 -7.88
N ALA A 129 25.86 -17.75 -6.58
CA ALA A 129 26.56 -17.09 -5.49
C ALA A 129 28.10 -17.10 -5.63
N LYS A 130 28.67 -18.21 -6.11
CA LYS A 130 30.12 -18.40 -6.23
C LYS A 130 30.79 -17.42 -7.20
N TRP A 131 30.06 -16.92 -8.20
CA TRP A 131 30.60 -15.94 -9.17
C TRP A 131 30.03 -14.53 -8.99
N ALA A 132 28.75 -14.40 -8.61
CA ALA A 132 28.07 -13.11 -8.40
C ALA A 132 28.81 -12.19 -7.41
N LYS A 133 29.37 -12.77 -6.35
CA LYS A 133 30.19 -12.08 -5.35
C LYS A 133 31.43 -11.34 -5.90
N HIS A 134 31.90 -11.69 -7.09
CA HIS A 134 33.06 -11.03 -7.73
C HIS A 134 32.65 -9.83 -8.61
N THR A 135 31.37 -9.73 -9.01
CA THR A 135 30.88 -8.65 -9.89
C THR A 135 30.07 -7.59 -9.15
N VAL A 136 29.51 -7.89 -7.98
CA VAL A 136 28.70 -6.93 -7.19
C VAL A 136 29.42 -5.60 -6.92
N ALA A 137 30.74 -5.61 -6.70
CA ALA A 137 31.49 -4.39 -6.36
C ALA A 137 31.47 -3.33 -7.48
N SER A 138 31.58 -3.75 -8.74
CA SER A 138 31.50 -2.81 -9.88
C SER A 138 30.08 -2.31 -10.09
N SER A 139 29.08 -3.17 -9.91
CA SER A 139 27.66 -2.77 -9.99
C SER A 139 27.25 -1.79 -8.89
N CYS A 140 27.73 -2.01 -7.65
CA CYS A 140 27.53 -1.09 -6.52
C CYS A 140 28.13 0.30 -6.80
N ARG A 141 29.39 0.36 -7.27
CA ARG A 141 30.04 1.62 -7.70
C ARG A 141 29.27 2.30 -8.84
N ALA A 142 28.80 1.53 -9.82
CA ALA A 142 28.03 2.06 -10.95
C ALA A 142 26.65 2.62 -10.57
N ALA A 143 26.09 2.21 -9.42
CA ALA A 143 24.86 2.76 -8.87
C ALA A 143 25.09 4.01 -8.00
N ALA A 144 26.27 4.16 -7.40
CA ALA A 144 26.63 5.24 -6.48
C ALA A 144 27.23 6.48 -7.19
N LYS A 145 26.62 6.90 -8.30
CA LYS A 145 27.11 8.02 -9.15
C LYS A 145 26.92 9.41 -8.52
N ASP A 146 25.87 9.55 -7.73
CA ASP A 146 25.52 10.79 -7.02
C ASP A 146 26.13 10.72 -5.60
N PRO A 147 27.06 11.63 -5.25
CA PRO A 147 27.72 11.59 -3.94
C PRO A 147 26.79 11.80 -2.74
N GLU A 148 25.76 12.65 -2.88
CA GLU A 148 24.81 12.92 -1.81
C GLU A 148 23.94 11.68 -1.55
N VAL A 149 23.43 11.08 -2.63
CA VAL A 149 22.66 9.83 -2.57
C VAL A 149 23.49 8.68 -2.00
N ALA A 150 24.74 8.54 -2.43
CA ALA A 150 25.63 7.50 -1.94
C ALA A 150 25.97 7.66 -0.45
N THR A 151 26.25 8.89 0.00
CA THR A 151 26.50 9.21 1.41
C THR A 151 25.28 8.90 2.27
N ALA A 152 24.09 9.34 1.86
CA ALA A 152 22.85 9.03 2.59
C ALA A 152 22.56 7.52 2.70
N VAL A 153 22.87 6.74 1.66
CA VAL A 153 22.72 5.28 1.64
C VAL A 153 23.74 4.59 2.57
N TRP A 154 24.97 5.11 2.63
CA TRP A 154 26.01 4.66 3.55
C TRP A 154 25.63 4.93 5.02
N ASP A 155 25.21 6.16 5.32
CA ASP A 155 24.77 6.57 6.66
C ASP A 155 23.53 5.79 7.11
N GLU A 156 22.56 5.55 6.21
CA GLU A 156 21.41 4.70 6.50
C GLU A 156 21.86 3.26 6.83
N ALA A 157 22.85 2.70 6.13
CA ALA A 157 23.38 1.37 6.44
C ALA A 157 24.01 1.32 7.85
N LEU A 158 24.80 2.32 8.24
CA LEU A 158 25.38 2.41 9.59
C LEU A 158 24.30 2.61 10.67
N GLU A 159 23.27 3.41 10.41
CA GLU A 159 22.13 3.57 11.31
C GLU A 159 21.37 2.23 11.50
N GLN A 160 21.20 1.46 10.42
CA GLN A 160 20.59 0.13 10.46
C GLN A 160 21.47 -0.90 11.21
N VAL A 161 22.81 -0.76 11.23
CA VAL A 161 23.70 -1.58 12.09
C VAL A 161 23.47 -1.27 13.58
N ASN A 162 23.37 0.01 13.94
CA ASN A 162 23.10 0.44 15.32
C ASN A 162 21.77 -0.13 15.82
N LYS A 163 20.72 -0.06 14.99
CA LYS A 163 19.39 -0.66 15.24
C LYS A 163 19.37 -2.19 15.23
N GLY A 164 20.45 -2.85 14.78
CA GLY A 164 20.55 -4.30 14.69
C GLY A 164 19.83 -4.94 13.51
N TRP A 165 19.40 -4.14 12.55
CA TRP A 165 18.77 -4.59 11.32
C TRP A 165 19.79 -5.01 10.25
N LEU A 166 21.04 -4.55 10.36
CA LEU A 166 22.21 -5.03 9.63
C LEU A 166 23.32 -5.49 10.60
N ARG A 167 24.28 -6.27 10.10
CA ARG A 167 25.58 -6.54 10.72
C ARG A 167 26.72 -6.21 9.75
N GLY A 168 27.85 -5.75 10.26
CA GLY A 168 28.97 -5.23 9.48
C GLY A 168 29.36 -3.83 9.99
N PRO A 169 30.07 -3.01 9.18
CA PRO A 169 30.57 -3.33 7.85
C PRO A 169 31.60 -4.49 7.88
N TYR A 170 31.61 -5.29 6.83
CA TYR A 170 32.60 -6.33 6.57
C TYR A 170 33.39 -6.00 5.29
N SER A 171 34.65 -6.40 5.25
CA SER A 171 35.42 -6.51 4.01
C SER A 171 34.95 -7.71 3.16
N TRP A 172 35.38 -7.76 1.90
CA TRP A 172 35.08 -8.89 1.01
C TRP A 172 35.61 -10.22 1.57
N SER A 173 36.82 -10.24 2.13
CA SER A 173 37.44 -11.45 2.68
C SER A 173 36.73 -11.96 3.94
N GLU A 174 36.27 -11.07 4.82
CA GLU A 174 35.51 -11.45 6.02
C GLU A 174 34.16 -12.08 5.67
N ILE A 175 33.42 -11.48 4.73
CA ILE A 175 32.10 -12.01 4.33
C ILE A 175 32.25 -13.31 3.52
N ASP A 176 33.30 -13.43 2.70
CA ASP A 176 33.60 -14.67 1.95
C ASP A 176 34.02 -15.82 2.88
N ALA A 177 34.85 -15.54 3.88
CA ALA A 177 35.21 -16.51 4.91
C ALA A 177 34.00 -16.94 5.73
N LYS A 178 33.14 -15.99 6.15
CA LYS A 178 31.92 -16.25 6.93
C LYS A 178 30.99 -17.24 6.23
N TYR A 179 30.79 -17.07 4.92
CA TYR A 179 29.90 -17.91 4.10
C TYR A 179 30.63 -18.98 3.27
N LYS A 180 31.91 -19.26 3.59
CA LYS A 180 32.73 -20.31 2.92
C LYS A 180 32.67 -20.20 1.39
N GLY A 181 32.78 -18.99 0.87
CA GLY A 181 32.76 -18.70 -0.56
C GLY A 181 31.40 -18.73 -1.24
N THR A 182 30.29 -18.97 -0.53
CA THR A 182 28.95 -19.16 -1.11
C THR A 182 27.96 -18.12 -0.54
N TRP A 183 27.95 -16.92 -1.09
CA TRP A 183 27.05 -15.82 -0.71
C TRP A 183 26.70 -14.94 -1.92
N ILE A 184 25.55 -14.25 -1.86
CA ILE A 184 25.11 -13.29 -2.86
C ILE A 184 25.13 -11.89 -2.26
N GLY A 185 25.94 -11.02 -2.86
CA GLY A 185 25.88 -9.58 -2.60
C GLY A 185 24.88 -8.92 -3.53
N SER A 186 23.79 -8.39 -2.98
CA SER A 186 22.91 -7.44 -3.66
C SER A 186 23.49 -6.03 -3.51
N LYS A 187 23.59 -5.25 -4.59
CA LYS A 187 23.92 -3.82 -4.43
C LYS A 187 22.78 -3.13 -3.66
N ARG A 188 23.15 -2.26 -2.72
CA ARG A 188 22.24 -1.26 -2.15
C ARG A 188 22.45 0.06 -2.87
N PHE A 189 21.37 0.68 -3.31
CA PHE A 189 21.39 1.95 -4.02
C PHE A 189 20.28 2.88 -3.53
N GLY A 190 20.46 4.18 -3.68
CA GLY A 190 19.47 5.17 -3.25
C GLY A 190 18.59 5.61 -4.41
N ILE A 191 17.31 5.87 -4.12
CA ILE A 191 16.43 6.61 -5.02
C ILE A 191 15.88 7.85 -4.33
N LEU A 192 15.86 8.98 -5.05
CA LEU A 192 15.24 10.21 -4.58
C LEU A 192 13.72 10.14 -4.79
N GLN A 193 12.95 10.16 -3.70
CA GLN A 193 11.49 10.14 -3.70
C GLN A 193 10.93 11.38 -2.98
N GLY A 194 10.67 12.44 -3.76
CA GLY A 194 10.49 13.77 -3.19
C GLY A 194 11.82 14.23 -2.56
N ASP A 195 11.75 14.85 -1.39
CA ASP A 195 12.94 15.36 -0.68
C ASP A 195 13.66 14.30 0.16
N LYS A 196 13.41 13.00 -0.10
CA LYS A 196 13.94 11.89 0.70
C LYS A 196 14.61 10.85 -0.18
N ILE A 197 15.86 10.56 0.14
CA ILE A 197 16.58 9.40 -0.37
C ILE A 197 16.08 8.15 0.38
N ARG A 198 15.82 7.06 -0.34
CA ARG A 198 15.51 5.75 0.23
C ARG A 198 16.46 4.70 -0.31
N ALA A 199 17.12 3.95 0.57
CA ALA A 199 17.88 2.78 0.17
C ALA A 199 16.98 1.64 -0.34
N ILE A 200 17.40 1.02 -1.45
CA ILE A 200 16.80 -0.19 -2.03
C ILE A 200 17.87 -1.26 -2.15
N ASP A 201 17.50 -2.49 -1.80
CA ASP A 201 18.34 -3.67 -1.90
C ASP A 201 18.01 -4.41 -3.22
N ASP A 202 18.95 -4.53 -4.17
CA ASP A 202 18.71 -5.21 -5.46
C ASP A 202 18.81 -6.74 -5.35
N LEU A 203 17.75 -7.38 -4.84
CA LEU A 203 17.62 -8.85 -4.79
C LEU A 203 17.22 -9.48 -6.14
N SER A 204 17.16 -8.71 -7.23
CA SER A 204 16.84 -9.20 -8.57
C SER A 204 18.07 -9.44 -9.43
N GLU A 205 19.09 -8.57 -9.34
CA GLU A 205 20.33 -8.63 -10.13
C GLU A 205 20.99 -10.02 -10.15
N PHE A 206 21.08 -10.66 -8.98
CA PHE A 206 21.65 -12.00 -8.82
C PHE A 206 20.60 -13.05 -8.45
N LEU A 207 19.39 -12.90 -9.00
CA LEU A 207 18.35 -13.94 -9.07
C LEU A 207 17.76 -14.43 -7.72
N VAL A 208 18.00 -13.73 -6.60
CA VAL A 208 17.43 -14.13 -5.29
C VAL A 208 15.90 -14.12 -5.36
N ASN A 209 15.31 -13.06 -5.92
CA ASN A 209 13.86 -12.98 -6.18
C ASN A 209 13.34 -14.05 -7.15
N SER A 210 14.20 -14.58 -8.04
CA SER A 210 13.84 -15.64 -9.00
C SER A 210 13.87 -17.04 -8.39
N SER A 211 14.45 -17.21 -7.19
CA SER A 211 14.46 -18.46 -6.42
C SER A 211 13.23 -18.67 -5.54
N VAL A 212 12.29 -17.73 -5.56
CA VAL A 212 11.10 -17.73 -4.70
C VAL A 212 9.92 -18.36 -5.43
N THR A 213 9.30 -19.37 -4.83
CA THR A 213 7.96 -19.85 -5.24
C THR A 213 6.91 -19.14 -4.39
N GLU A 214 6.09 -18.32 -5.03
CA GLU A 214 4.92 -17.70 -4.40
C GLU A 214 3.72 -18.64 -4.51
N THR A 215 3.03 -18.92 -3.41
CA THR A 215 1.85 -19.82 -3.36
C THR A 215 0.52 -19.06 -3.29
N GLU A 216 0.57 -17.76 -3.02
CA GLU A 216 -0.57 -16.86 -2.85
C GLU A 216 -0.33 -15.51 -3.53
N LYS A 217 -1.39 -14.89 -4.03
CA LYS A 217 -1.38 -13.54 -4.58
C LYS A 217 -1.76 -12.55 -3.50
N ILE A 218 -0.80 -11.74 -3.05
CA ILE A 218 -1.08 -10.62 -2.14
C ILE A 218 -2.12 -9.67 -2.77
N SER A 219 -3.19 -9.43 -2.03
CA SER A 219 -4.26 -8.48 -2.35
C SER A 219 -4.27 -7.39 -1.30
N LEU A 220 -4.15 -6.14 -1.73
CA LEU A 220 -4.06 -4.97 -0.87
C LEU A 220 -5.36 -4.17 -0.91
N GLU A 221 -5.75 -3.56 0.20
CA GLU A 221 -7.02 -2.83 0.31
C GLU A 221 -6.77 -1.34 -0.02
N GLY A 222 -6.73 -1.03 -1.32
CA GLY A 222 -6.44 0.30 -1.84
C GLY A 222 -7.59 1.30 -1.68
N ILE A 223 -7.49 2.44 -2.38
CA ILE A 223 -8.49 3.53 -2.34
C ILE A 223 -9.90 3.01 -2.63
N ASP A 224 -10.07 2.06 -3.54
CA ASP A 224 -11.40 1.53 -3.86
C ASP A 224 -12.04 0.80 -2.67
N GLN A 225 -11.27 -0.01 -1.93
CA GLN A 225 -11.74 -0.69 -0.71
C GLN A 225 -11.96 0.30 0.45
N ILE A 226 -11.14 1.34 0.55
CA ILE A 226 -11.29 2.42 1.52
C ILE A 226 -12.62 3.16 1.29
N VAL A 227 -12.90 3.58 0.05
CA VAL A 227 -14.13 4.29 -0.32
C VAL A 227 -15.36 3.38 -0.22
N ALA A 228 -15.24 2.10 -0.59
CA ALA A 228 -16.30 1.11 -0.35
C ALA A 228 -16.61 0.98 1.15
N THR A 229 -15.58 0.82 1.99
CA THR A 229 -15.75 0.73 3.46
C THR A 229 -16.45 1.97 4.01
N ALA A 230 -16.04 3.18 3.60
CA ALA A 230 -16.71 4.42 3.99
C ALA A 230 -18.18 4.47 3.53
N ARG A 231 -18.47 4.06 2.29
CA ARG A 231 -19.83 4.02 1.71
C ARG A 231 -20.74 3.10 2.52
N PHE A 232 -20.30 1.89 2.83
CA PHE A 232 -21.10 0.95 3.62
C PHE A 232 -21.26 1.40 5.07
N PHE A 233 -20.25 2.03 5.68
CA PHE A 233 -20.37 2.53 7.05
C PHE A 233 -21.37 3.69 7.16
N SER A 234 -21.25 4.66 6.24
CA SER A 234 -22.15 5.83 6.12
C SER A 234 -23.58 5.42 5.76
N GLY A 235 -23.74 4.45 4.83
CA GLY A 235 -25.02 3.97 4.34
C GLY A 235 -25.62 2.78 5.08
N ALA A 236 -25.04 2.35 6.21
CA ALA A 236 -25.45 1.11 6.90
C ALA A 236 -26.90 1.15 7.43
N VAL A 237 -27.33 2.33 7.89
CA VAL A 237 -28.60 2.56 8.58
C VAL A 237 -29.71 2.88 7.59
N SER A 238 -30.87 2.24 7.73
CA SER A 238 -32.05 2.48 6.89
C SER A 238 -32.57 3.91 7.02
N GLY A 239 -33.28 4.41 5.99
CA GLY A 239 -33.74 5.80 5.94
C GLY A 239 -34.75 6.21 7.03
N ASP A 240 -35.38 5.24 7.69
CA ASP A 240 -36.20 5.44 8.90
C ASP A 240 -35.37 5.62 10.19
N GLY A 241 -34.11 5.17 10.18
CA GLY A 241 -33.20 5.17 11.32
C GLY A 241 -33.46 4.09 12.36
N GLU A 242 -34.22 3.03 12.02
CA GLU A 242 -34.59 1.96 12.97
C GLU A 242 -33.76 0.68 12.81
N CYS A 243 -33.31 0.37 11.60
CA CYS A 243 -32.60 -0.86 11.26
C CYS A 243 -31.31 -0.59 10.49
N PHE A 244 -30.47 -1.61 10.36
CA PHE A 244 -29.31 -1.60 9.47
C PHE A 244 -29.30 -2.84 8.60
N GLU A 245 -28.70 -2.72 7.41
CA GLU A 245 -28.44 -3.84 6.51
C GLU A 245 -27.07 -3.68 5.87
N LEU A 246 -26.19 -4.66 6.08
CA LEU A 246 -24.83 -4.69 5.56
C LEU A 246 -24.61 -6.02 4.81
N PRO A 247 -24.05 -5.97 3.58
CA PRO A 247 -23.80 -7.18 2.78
C PRO A 247 -22.72 -8.08 3.40
N LYS A 248 -22.78 -9.38 3.05
CA LYS A 248 -21.75 -10.39 3.31
C LYS A 248 -21.02 -10.82 2.04
N GLU A 249 -19.80 -11.33 2.19
CA GLU A 249 -19.04 -11.99 1.12
C GLU A 249 -19.78 -13.23 0.55
N ASP A 250 -20.53 -13.95 1.40
CA ASP A 250 -21.32 -15.14 1.00
C ASP A 250 -22.63 -14.82 0.26
N GLY A 251 -22.96 -13.53 0.09
CA GLY A 251 -24.20 -13.05 -0.54
C GLY A 251 -25.39 -12.89 0.40
N GLY A 252 -25.26 -13.21 1.68
CA GLY A 252 -26.22 -12.85 2.72
C GLY A 252 -26.09 -11.41 3.20
N THR A 253 -26.76 -11.07 4.31
CA THR A 253 -26.59 -9.79 5.02
C THR A 253 -26.40 -9.97 6.52
N PHE A 254 -25.74 -9.00 7.15
CA PHE A 254 -25.87 -8.68 8.56
C PHE A 254 -26.99 -7.64 8.69
N ASN A 255 -27.98 -7.89 9.52
CA ASN A 255 -29.07 -6.95 9.76
C ASN A 255 -29.49 -6.99 11.23
N GLY A 256 -30.15 -5.94 11.69
CA GLY A 256 -30.58 -5.80 13.07
C GLY A 256 -31.19 -4.43 13.35
N LYS A 257 -31.68 -4.26 14.59
CA LYS A 257 -32.15 -2.96 15.07
C LYS A 257 -30.96 -2.07 15.42
N VAL A 258 -31.06 -0.80 15.04
CA VAL A 258 -30.04 0.22 15.34
C VAL A 258 -30.20 0.71 16.77
N HIS A 259 -29.09 0.78 17.50
CA HIS A 259 -29.06 1.36 18.84
C HIS A 259 -29.38 2.86 18.77
N ARG A 260 -30.10 3.38 19.77
CA ARG A 260 -30.62 4.76 19.80
C ARG A 260 -29.56 5.84 19.48
N ASP A 261 -28.30 5.60 19.88
CA ASP A 261 -27.17 6.50 19.66
C ASP A 261 -26.90 6.79 18.16
N PHE A 262 -27.29 5.87 17.26
CA PHE A 262 -27.13 5.96 15.80
C PHE A 262 -28.48 6.01 15.05
N SER A 263 -29.60 6.01 15.79
CA SER A 263 -30.96 6.08 15.24
C SER A 263 -31.22 7.40 14.50
N ARG A 264 -32.41 7.62 13.94
CA ARG A 264 -32.72 8.82 13.13
C ARG A 264 -32.28 10.17 13.74
N ALA A 265 -32.34 10.32 15.07
CA ALA A 265 -31.92 11.51 15.82
C ALA A 265 -30.53 11.40 16.47
N GLY A 266 -29.83 10.28 16.27
CA GLY A 266 -28.45 10.05 16.68
C GLY A 266 -27.44 10.48 15.62
N ASP A 267 -26.20 10.67 16.08
CA ASP A 267 -25.04 11.05 15.25
C ASP A 267 -24.55 9.85 14.44
N ARG A 268 -24.45 10.00 13.11
CA ARG A 268 -23.90 8.98 12.20
C ARG A 268 -22.69 9.48 11.41
N LYS A 269 -22.12 10.62 11.79
CA LYS A 269 -20.97 11.20 11.11
C LYS A 269 -19.78 10.27 11.27
N ILE A 270 -19.21 9.83 10.14
CA ILE A 270 -17.97 9.04 10.16
C ILE A 270 -16.74 9.94 10.03
N VAL A 271 -15.71 9.57 10.76
CA VAL A 271 -14.37 10.18 10.79
C VAL A 271 -13.33 9.09 10.50
N GLY A 272 -12.12 9.48 10.12
CA GLY A 272 -11.07 8.51 9.85
C GLY A 272 -9.66 9.06 10.01
N ARG A 273 -8.68 8.15 9.93
CA ARG A 273 -7.24 8.46 9.94
C ARG A 273 -6.43 7.40 9.21
N ALA A 274 -5.17 7.74 8.91
CA ALA A 274 -4.13 6.78 8.60
C ALA A 274 -3.34 6.43 9.88
N LEU A 275 -2.97 5.16 10.04
CA LEU A 275 -2.05 4.65 11.05
C LEU A 275 -0.92 3.91 10.31
N ASP A 276 0.30 4.43 10.40
CA ASP A 276 1.49 4.03 9.63
C ASP A 276 2.41 3.17 10.51
N LEU A 277 2.82 1.97 10.07
CA LEU A 277 3.82 1.17 10.78
C LEU A 277 5.23 1.71 10.55
N ARG A 278 5.95 2.05 11.63
CA ARG A 278 7.30 2.60 11.55
C ARG A 278 8.27 1.56 10.98
N SER A 279 8.99 1.92 9.92
CA SER A 279 10.05 1.08 9.32
C SER A 279 9.59 -0.36 9.08
N ALA A 280 8.38 -0.55 8.55
CA ALA A 280 7.57 -1.75 8.73
C ALA A 280 8.26 -3.09 8.46
N TYR A 281 8.92 -3.27 7.31
CA TYR A 281 9.70 -4.49 7.00
C TYR A 281 10.80 -4.77 8.04
N LYS A 282 11.40 -3.72 8.62
CA LYS A 282 12.49 -3.84 9.59
C LYS A 282 12.02 -4.29 10.99
N GLN A 283 10.72 -4.39 11.22
CA GLN A 283 10.14 -5.00 12.42
C GLN A 283 10.04 -6.53 12.36
N LEU A 284 10.45 -7.14 11.25
CA LEU A 284 10.44 -8.58 11.02
C LEU A 284 11.85 -9.08 10.65
N ALA A 285 12.24 -10.21 11.23
CA ALA A 285 13.51 -10.86 10.96
C ALA A 285 13.46 -11.74 9.70
N ARG A 286 14.57 -11.87 8.98
CA ARG A 286 14.77 -12.97 8.02
C ARG A 286 15.11 -14.28 8.74
N HIS A 287 14.94 -15.41 8.07
CA HIS A 287 15.41 -16.72 8.55
C HIS A 287 16.95 -16.86 8.43
N PRO A 288 17.66 -17.40 9.44
CA PRO A 288 19.11 -17.61 9.39
C PRO A 288 19.60 -18.51 8.25
N ASP A 289 18.82 -19.47 7.76
CA ASP A 289 19.27 -20.34 6.64
C ASP A 289 19.45 -19.59 5.31
N ASP A 290 18.75 -18.46 5.13
CA ASP A 290 18.92 -17.57 3.97
C ASP A 290 20.05 -16.54 4.20
N ALA A 291 20.91 -16.78 5.20
CA ALA A 291 21.85 -15.76 5.67
C ALA A 291 22.83 -15.27 4.59
N TRP A 292 23.25 -16.20 3.75
CA TRP A 292 24.13 -16.04 2.61
C TRP A 292 23.47 -15.29 1.43
N ALA A 293 22.14 -15.22 1.37
CA ALA A 293 21.38 -14.69 0.23
C ALA A 293 20.94 -13.22 0.38
N THR A 294 21.20 -12.58 1.53
CA THR A 294 20.92 -11.14 1.73
C THR A 294 22.12 -10.39 2.31
N VAL A 295 23.30 -10.63 1.74
CA VAL A 295 24.43 -9.71 1.89
C VAL A 295 24.17 -8.50 1.00
N LEU A 296 24.39 -7.31 1.53
CA LEU A 296 24.25 -6.04 0.86
C LEU A 296 25.63 -5.44 0.61
N ALA A 297 25.92 -5.07 -0.62
CA ALA A 297 27.10 -4.29 -0.97
C ALA A 297 26.75 -2.79 -0.93
N VAL A 298 27.52 -2.01 -0.20
CA VAL A 298 27.35 -0.56 -0.06
C VAL A 298 28.69 0.12 -0.34
N TYR A 299 28.66 1.22 -1.09
CA TYR A 299 29.85 1.97 -1.45
C TYR A 299 30.16 3.01 -0.37
N ASP A 300 31.32 2.86 0.28
CA ASP A 300 31.92 3.82 1.19
C ASP A 300 32.73 4.83 0.37
N GLN A 301 32.16 6.02 0.16
CA GLN A 301 32.81 7.07 -0.62
C GLN A 301 34.03 7.67 0.08
N ALA A 302 34.09 7.64 1.41
CA ALA A 302 35.17 8.27 2.17
C ALA A 302 36.47 7.47 2.05
N ASN A 303 36.37 6.15 1.93
CA ASN A 303 37.51 5.24 1.79
C ASN A 303 37.71 4.69 0.36
N ASP A 304 36.87 5.09 -0.61
CA ASP A 304 36.84 4.53 -1.97
C ASP A 304 36.75 2.99 -1.98
N GLU A 305 35.87 2.42 -1.16
CA GLU A 305 35.74 0.97 -0.99
C GLU A 305 34.28 0.50 -1.03
N VAL A 306 34.07 -0.76 -1.40
CA VAL A 306 32.76 -1.42 -1.23
C VAL A 306 32.82 -2.29 0.01
N LYS A 307 31.97 -2.00 0.99
CA LYS A 307 31.81 -2.81 2.20
C LYS A 307 30.53 -3.63 2.13
N TYR A 308 30.50 -4.70 2.91
CA TYR A 308 29.44 -5.69 2.90
C TYR A 308 28.70 -5.71 4.23
N PHE A 309 27.37 -5.78 4.18
CA PHE A 309 26.51 -5.83 5.33
C PHE A 309 25.59 -7.03 5.23
N GLU A 310 25.42 -7.76 6.31
CA GLU A 310 24.44 -8.82 6.39
C GLU A 310 23.12 -8.23 6.88
N ALA A 311 22.09 -8.22 6.02
CA ALA A 311 20.75 -7.81 6.46
C ALA A 311 20.17 -8.86 7.41
N VAL A 312 19.66 -8.44 8.56
CA VAL A 312 19.07 -9.30 9.59
C VAL A 312 17.55 -9.14 9.65
N ALA A 313 17.07 -7.90 9.55
CA ALA A 313 15.65 -7.63 9.32
C ALA A 313 15.33 -7.72 7.82
N LEU A 314 14.05 -7.90 7.47
CA LEU A 314 13.63 -8.11 6.07
C LEU A 314 14.20 -7.02 5.14
N PRO A 315 14.89 -7.39 4.03
CA PRO A 315 15.44 -6.43 3.07
C PRO A 315 14.33 -5.78 2.24
N PHE A 316 14.56 -4.55 1.80
CA PHE A 316 13.60 -3.78 1.01
C PHE A 316 13.93 -3.94 -0.48
N GLY A 317 13.19 -4.83 -1.15
CA GLY A 317 13.46 -5.26 -2.52
C GLY A 317 13.26 -6.77 -2.76
N ALA A 318 13.04 -7.55 -1.69
CA ALA A 318 12.71 -8.96 -1.81
C ALA A 318 11.20 -9.20 -1.96
N VAL A 319 10.80 -10.03 -2.92
CA VAL A 319 9.40 -10.45 -3.12
C VAL A 319 8.87 -11.24 -1.92
N SER A 320 9.73 -12.05 -1.30
CA SER A 320 9.47 -12.78 -0.06
C SER A 320 9.22 -11.85 1.15
N SER A 321 9.96 -10.74 1.27
CA SER A 321 9.68 -9.71 2.29
C SER A 321 8.26 -9.15 2.17
N VAL A 322 7.81 -8.86 0.95
CA VAL A 322 6.45 -8.37 0.66
C VAL A 322 5.40 -9.35 1.17
N THR A 323 5.56 -10.64 0.89
CA THR A 323 4.63 -11.69 1.33
C THR A 323 4.62 -11.86 2.84
N GLY A 324 5.80 -12.02 3.48
CA GLY A 324 5.91 -12.20 4.93
C GLY A 324 5.34 -11.04 5.74
N PHE A 325 5.62 -9.81 5.29
CA PHE A 325 5.08 -8.61 5.92
C PHE A 325 3.55 -8.49 5.75
N ASN A 326 3.02 -8.69 4.54
CA ASN A 326 1.57 -8.54 4.31
C ASN A 326 0.73 -9.61 5.01
N ARG A 327 1.24 -10.84 5.20
CA ARG A 327 0.61 -11.85 6.07
C ARG A 327 0.38 -11.30 7.48
N THR A 328 1.41 -10.64 8.02
CA THR A 328 1.37 -10.04 9.36
C THR A 328 0.44 -8.81 9.40
N ALA A 329 0.49 -7.94 8.38
CA ALA A 329 -0.37 -6.76 8.29
C ALA A 329 -1.86 -7.13 8.18
N LYS A 330 -2.23 -8.10 7.33
CA LYS A 330 -3.60 -8.59 7.21
C LYS A 330 -4.06 -9.31 8.49
N ALA A 331 -3.17 -10.02 9.19
CA ALA A 331 -3.49 -10.60 10.49
C ALA A 331 -3.82 -9.51 11.54
N LEU A 332 -3.01 -8.44 11.64
CA LEU A 332 -3.29 -7.29 12.52
C LEU A 332 -4.60 -6.57 12.15
N LYS A 333 -4.86 -6.39 10.84
CA LYS A 333 -6.12 -5.87 10.30
C LYS A 333 -7.29 -6.67 10.87
N LEU A 334 -7.30 -7.98 10.65
CA LEU A 334 -8.39 -8.88 11.04
C LEU A 334 -8.56 -8.99 12.56
N VAL A 335 -7.47 -8.98 13.34
CA VAL A 335 -7.51 -8.90 14.81
C VAL A 335 -8.25 -7.65 15.27
N MET A 336 -7.89 -6.47 14.72
CA MET A 336 -8.54 -5.20 15.03
C MET A 336 -10.04 -5.22 14.69
N SER A 337 -10.43 -5.72 13.50
CA SER A 337 -11.84 -5.79 13.09
C SER A 337 -12.64 -6.80 13.92
N ARG A 338 -12.16 -8.04 14.07
CA ARG A 338 -12.92 -9.15 14.66
C ARG A 338 -13.03 -9.06 16.18
N LEU A 339 -11.96 -8.70 16.88
CA LEU A 339 -11.91 -8.71 18.34
C LEU A 339 -12.25 -7.36 18.97
N LEU A 340 -11.80 -6.26 18.37
CA LEU A 340 -11.95 -4.90 18.93
C LEU A 340 -13.03 -4.06 18.21
N TRP A 341 -13.68 -4.65 17.21
CA TRP A 341 -14.67 -3.99 16.35
C TRP A 341 -14.15 -2.68 15.75
N LEU A 342 -12.90 -2.66 15.31
CA LEU A 342 -12.31 -1.50 14.63
C LEU A 342 -12.47 -1.67 13.11
N VAL A 343 -13.25 -0.80 12.48
CA VAL A 343 -13.38 -0.77 11.03
C VAL A 343 -12.09 -0.21 10.43
N ASN A 344 -11.41 -1.01 9.61
CA ASN A 344 -10.13 -0.62 9.01
C ASN A 344 -9.86 -1.28 7.65
N THR A 345 -8.84 -0.79 6.95
CA THR A 345 -8.22 -1.47 5.81
C THR A 345 -6.70 -1.49 5.99
N SER A 346 -6.02 -2.33 5.21
CA SER A 346 -4.56 -2.50 5.21
C SER A 346 -4.00 -2.46 3.79
N TYR A 347 -3.03 -1.56 3.58
CA TYR A 347 -2.27 -1.45 2.34
C TYR A 347 -0.79 -1.36 2.69
N TYR A 348 -0.10 -2.51 2.70
CA TYR A 348 1.21 -2.66 3.34
C TYR A 348 1.18 -2.16 4.80
N ASP A 349 1.90 -1.07 5.07
CA ASP A 349 2.12 -0.43 6.36
C ASP A 349 1.11 0.68 6.70
N ASP A 350 0.33 1.13 5.70
CA ASP A 350 -0.79 2.05 5.88
C ASP A 350 -2.06 1.30 6.32
N PHE A 351 -2.49 1.52 7.56
CA PHE A 351 -3.81 1.12 8.05
C PHE A 351 -4.78 2.30 7.99
N THR A 352 -5.83 2.20 7.18
CA THR A 352 -6.90 3.21 7.18
C THR A 352 -7.90 2.84 8.26
N GLN A 353 -8.21 3.74 9.19
CA GLN A 353 -9.22 3.52 10.23
C GLN A 353 -10.42 4.43 9.99
N MET A 354 -11.62 3.92 10.24
CA MET A 354 -12.88 4.66 10.18
C MET A 354 -13.73 4.34 11.41
N GLU A 355 -14.54 5.32 11.85
CA GLU A 355 -15.39 5.20 13.04
C GLU A 355 -16.47 6.28 13.04
N PHE A 356 -17.55 6.09 13.80
CA PHE A 356 -18.46 7.19 14.14
C PHE A 356 -17.79 8.24 15.04
N GLU A 357 -18.09 9.53 14.88
CA GLU A 357 -17.42 10.63 15.58
C GLU A 357 -17.41 10.44 17.11
N GLY A 358 -18.55 10.09 17.70
CA GLY A 358 -18.67 9.77 19.14
C GLY A 358 -17.87 8.56 19.65
N LEU A 359 -17.25 7.77 18.77
CA LEU A 359 -16.37 6.64 19.11
C LEU A 359 -14.89 6.86 18.72
N GLY A 360 -14.56 7.97 18.04
CA GLY A 360 -13.24 8.20 17.44
C GLY A 360 -12.06 8.15 18.42
N GLU A 361 -12.20 8.70 19.63
CA GLU A 361 -11.17 8.63 20.67
C GLU A 361 -10.95 7.19 21.17
N SER A 362 -12.05 6.44 21.38
CA SER A 362 -11.99 5.03 21.80
C SER A 362 -11.33 4.18 20.73
N ALA A 363 -11.71 4.34 19.45
CA ALA A 363 -11.09 3.62 18.34
C ALA A 363 -9.58 3.95 18.22
N SER A 364 -9.21 5.22 18.37
CA SER A 364 -7.81 5.68 18.31
C SER A 364 -6.96 4.97 19.36
N LYS A 365 -7.35 5.14 20.64
CA LYS A 365 -6.64 4.56 21.80
C LYS A 365 -6.62 3.04 21.74
N THR A 366 -7.70 2.40 21.30
CA THR A 366 -7.80 0.94 21.23
C THR A 366 -6.81 0.34 20.25
N ALA A 367 -6.67 0.95 19.05
CA ALA A 367 -5.74 0.49 18.04
C ALA A 367 -4.27 0.70 18.46
N GLU A 368 -3.96 1.89 18.98
CA GLU A 368 -2.61 2.19 19.48
C GLU A 368 -2.21 1.28 20.64
N ARG A 369 -3.13 1.04 21.57
CA ARG A 369 -2.90 0.15 22.72
C ARG A 369 -2.70 -1.30 22.31
N LEU A 370 -3.43 -1.80 21.31
CA LEU A 370 -3.18 -3.13 20.73
C LEU A 370 -1.78 -3.21 20.11
N MET A 371 -1.40 -2.22 19.30
CA MET A 371 -0.07 -2.20 18.65
C MET A 371 1.05 -2.18 19.70
N ASP A 372 0.97 -1.30 20.70
CA ASP A 372 1.94 -1.26 21.82
C ASP A 372 1.96 -2.58 22.61
N LEU A 373 0.80 -3.18 22.87
CA LEU A 373 0.67 -4.43 23.63
C LEU A 373 1.31 -5.62 22.91
N LEU A 374 1.18 -5.69 21.59
CA LEU A 374 1.79 -6.72 20.74
C LEU A 374 3.26 -6.40 20.39
N GLY A 375 3.70 -5.16 20.59
CA GLY A 375 5.05 -4.68 20.31
C GLY A 375 5.26 -4.13 18.89
N TRP A 376 4.20 -3.76 18.18
CA TRP A 376 4.26 -3.15 16.85
C TRP A 376 4.50 -1.64 16.93
N GLU A 377 5.60 -1.18 16.33
CA GLU A 377 5.93 0.24 16.29
C GLU A 377 5.12 0.95 15.21
N ILE A 378 4.33 1.93 15.62
CA ILE A 378 3.66 2.89 14.73
C ILE A 378 4.51 4.17 14.63
N SER A 379 4.39 4.88 13.52
CA SER A 379 4.83 6.28 13.44
C SER A 379 4.01 7.12 14.43
N ARG A 380 4.68 7.99 15.18
CA ARG A 380 4.10 8.89 16.20
C ARG A 380 4.50 10.35 15.91
N GLY A 381 3.97 11.29 16.69
CA GLY A 381 4.15 12.73 16.46
C GLY A 381 3.31 13.23 15.29
N ASP A 382 3.84 14.13 14.47
CA ASP A 382 3.13 14.81 13.37
C ASP A 382 2.56 13.89 12.27
N LYS A 383 2.89 12.59 12.30
CA LYS A 383 2.32 11.56 11.43
C LYS A 383 1.07 10.89 11.99
N LEU A 384 0.87 10.89 13.32
CA LEU A 384 -0.21 10.18 13.98
C LEU A 384 -1.29 11.17 14.40
N HIS A 385 -2.24 11.38 13.49
CA HIS A 385 -3.39 12.24 13.76
C HIS A 385 -4.50 11.47 14.50
N PRO A 386 -5.36 12.18 15.27
CA PRO A 386 -6.64 11.60 15.70
C PRO A 386 -7.53 11.30 14.49
N LEU A 387 -8.64 10.57 14.70
CA LEU A 387 -9.68 10.47 13.68
C LEU A 387 -10.29 11.86 13.44
N GLN A 388 -10.46 12.20 12.17
CA GLN A 388 -10.86 13.52 11.70
C GLN A 388 -11.73 13.41 10.43
N SER A 389 -12.54 14.44 10.15
CA SER A 389 -13.44 14.43 8.99
C SER A 389 -12.71 14.56 7.65
N ARG A 390 -11.44 15.00 7.64
CA ARG A 390 -10.59 15.05 6.43
C ARG A 390 -9.19 14.54 6.76
N PHE A 391 -8.68 13.58 5.98
CA PHE A 391 -7.32 13.05 6.18
C PHE A 391 -6.68 12.62 4.86
N ASN A 392 -5.35 12.49 4.86
CA ASN A 392 -4.59 12.02 3.71
C ASN A 392 -4.25 10.53 3.86
N ILE A 393 -4.40 9.75 2.78
CA ILE A 393 -4.16 8.30 2.76
C ILE A 393 -3.82 7.86 1.33
N LEU A 394 -2.83 6.97 1.16
CA LEU A 394 -2.36 6.43 -0.14
C LEU A 394 -2.24 7.47 -1.27
N GLY A 395 -1.84 8.70 -0.95
CA GLY A 395 -1.63 9.80 -1.92
C GLY A 395 -2.85 10.66 -2.27
N VAL A 396 -4.04 10.37 -1.73
CA VAL A 396 -5.26 11.19 -1.87
C VAL A 396 -5.63 11.85 -0.54
N SER A 397 -6.57 12.80 -0.59
CA SER A 397 -7.26 13.36 0.58
C SER A 397 -8.71 12.87 0.57
N LEU A 398 -9.13 12.18 1.63
CA LEU A 398 -10.51 11.74 1.84
C LEU A 398 -11.25 12.77 2.71
N ASP A 399 -12.41 13.22 2.26
CA ASP A 399 -13.32 14.11 3.00
C ASP A 399 -14.64 13.37 3.31
N LEU A 400 -14.88 13.19 4.60
CA LEU A 400 -16.04 12.55 5.23
C LEU A 400 -16.96 13.57 5.92
N SER A 401 -16.71 14.88 5.77
CA SER A 401 -17.43 15.94 6.51
C SER A 401 -18.92 16.03 6.18
N ASN A 402 -19.38 15.36 5.12
CA ASN A 402 -20.79 15.30 4.69
C ASN A 402 -21.31 13.84 4.68
N SER A 403 -20.65 12.94 5.41
CA SER A 403 -20.97 11.51 5.41
C SER A 403 -22.35 11.16 5.98
N GLU A 404 -22.93 12.02 6.83
CA GLU A 404 -24.33 11.86 7.29
C GLU A 404 -25.36 12.02 6.17
N ALA A 405 -25.00 12.76 5.11
CA ALA A 405 -25.79 12.89 3.89
C ALA A 405 -25.42 11.84 2.82
N GLY A 406 -24.61 10.83 3.17
CA GLY A 406 -24.10 9.83 2.23
C GLY A 406 -23.00 10.34 1.29
N ILE A 407 -22.42 11.52 1.54
CA ILE A 407 -21.43 12.16 0.66
C ILE A 407 -20.02 11.92 1.19
N ILE A 408 -19.22 11.18 0.41
CA ILE A 408 -17.81 10.91 0.64
C ILE A 408 -17.04 11.46 -0.56
N ARG A 409 -16.09 12.37 -0.35
CA ARG A 409 -15.29 12.97 -1.44
C ARG A 409 -13.86 12.45 -1.41
N VAL A 410 -13.33 12.16 -2.60
CA VAL A 410 -11.91 11.85 -2.81
C VAL A 410 -11.31 12.98 -3.61
N HIS A 411 -10.23 13.57 -3.10
CA HIS A 411 -9.49 14.63 -3.77
C HIS A 411 -8.04 14.19 -3.98
N ASN A 412 -7.38 14.75 -4.99
CA ASN A 412 -5.91 14.74 -4.98
C ASN A 412 -5.40 15.45 -3.71
N LYS A 413 -4.28 14.99 -3.15
CA LYS A 413 -3.65 15.68 -2.02
C LYS A 413 -3.37 17.15 -2.39
N GLU A 414 -3.64 18.06 -1.47
CA GLU A 414 -3.32 19.48 -1.60
C GLU A 414 -1.86 19.72 -2.03
N GLY A 415 -1.63 20.69 -2.93
CA GLY A 415 -0.33 20.91 -3.56
C GLY A 415 -0.02 19.98 -4.73
N ARG A 416 -0.79 18.90 -4.98
CA ARG A 416 -0.50 17.95 -6.08
C ARG A 416 -0.72 18.59 -7.45
N VAL A 417 -1.82 19.30 -7.64
CA VAL A 417 -2.19 19.91 -8.93
C VAL A 417 -1.25 21.08 -9.23
N GLU A 418 -0.94 21.86 -8.20
CA GLU A 418 0.03 22.95 -8.18
C GLU A 418 1.43 22.44 -8.53
N SER A 419 1.87 21.31 -7.95
CA SER A 419 3.18 20.69 -8.28
C SER A 419 3.26 20.13 -9.71
N LEU A 420 2.11 19.81 -10.31
CA LEU A 420 2.03 19.42 -11.72
C LEU A 420 2.14 20.65 -12.61
N TRP A 421 1.39 21.72 -12.32
CA TRP A 421 1.49 23.00 -13.01
C TRP A 421 2.90 23.59 -12.95
N GLN A 422 3.50 23.70 -11.76
CA GLN A 422 4.88 24.17 -11.61
C GLN A 422 5.88 23.33 -12.41
N SER A 423 5.69 22.01 -12.44
CA SER A 423 6.53 21.12 -13.22
C SER A 423 6.35 21.33 -14.73
N LEU A 424 5.13 21.61 -15.19
CA LEU A 424 4.83 21.92 -16.59
C LEU A 424 5.46 23.26 -16.99
N SER A 425 5.26 24.31 -16.19
CA SER A 425 5.86 25.63 -16.43
C SER A 425 7.38 25.65 -16.34
N SER A 426 8.00 24.76 -15.55
CA SER A 426 9.46 24.57 -15.57
C SER A 426 9.97 23.96 -16.88
N MET A 427 9.14 23.14 -17.56
CA MET A 427 9.41 22.52 -18.87
C MET A 427 9.02 23.43 -20.05
N GLU A 428 8.15 24.41 -19.82
CA GLU A 428 7.88 25.57 -20.70
C GLU A 428 9.11 26.46 -20.79
N ALA A 429 9.53 26.99 -19.64
CA ALA A 429 10.62 27.96 -19.53
C ALA A 429 11.99 27.38 -19.92
N ASP A 430 12.20 26.07 -19.76
CA ASP A 430 13.46 25.41 -20.08
C ASP A 430 13.24 24.04 -20.74
N ARG A 431 13.38 24.03 -22.08
CA ARG A 431 13.22 22.82 -22.89
C ARG A 431 14.26 21.73 -22.59
N THR A 432 15.42 22.08 -22.00
CA THR A 432 16.46 21.09 -21.68
C THR A 432 16.02 20.17 -20.54
N LYS A 433 15.18 20.66 -19.62
CA LYS A 433 14.64 19.89 -18.49
C LYS A 433 13.61 18.83 -18.90
N VAL A 434 12.96 18.97 -20.06
CA VAL A 434 11.87 18.10 -20.50
C VAL A 434 12.29 16.62 -20.46
N HIS A 435 13.42 16.27 -21.08
CA HIS A 435 13.86 14.87 -21.17
C HIS A 435 14.07 14.21 -19.80
N GLY A 436 14.64 14.92 -18.82
CA GLY A 436 14.83 14.40 -17.46
C GLY A 436 13.53 14.35 -16.64
N SER A 437 12.64 15.33 -16.82
CA SER A 437 11.44 15.49 -15.99
C SER A 437 10.20 14.73 -16.50
N LEU A 438 10.11 14.43 -17.80
CA LEU A 438 8.90 13.93 -18.46
C LEU A 438 8.38 12.60 -17.87
N ALA A 439 9.28 11.69 -17.46
CA ALA A 439 8.90 10.42 -16.83
C ALA A 439 8.27 10.62 -15.44
N SER A 440 8.86 11.49 -14.61
CA SER A 440 8.31 11.86 -13.30
C SER A 440 6.98 12.61 -13.44
N PHE A 441 6.90 13.57 -14.36
CA PHE A 441 5.67 14.30 -14.66
C PHE A 441 4.54 13.36 -15.11
N LYS A 442 4.81 12.46 -16.06
CA LYS A 442 3.87 11.42 -16.51
C LYS A 442 3.35 10.57 -15.35
N GLY A 443 4.25 10.10 -14.48
CA GLY A 443 3.87 9.28 -13.32
C GLY A 443 2.96 10.02 -12.34
N ARG A 444 3.32 11.27 -11.99
CA ARG A 444 2.52 12.13 -11.11
C ARG A 444 1.17 12.50 -11.73
N LEU A 445 1.12 12.77 -13.04
CA LEU A 445 -0.11 13.07 -13.78
C LEU A 445 -1.01 11.83 -13.83
N LEU A 446 -0.50 10.68 -14.27
CA LEU A 446 -1.27 9.43 -14.34
C LEU A 446 -1.89 9.10 -12.98
N PHE A 447 -1.10 9.21 -11.90
CA PHE A 447 -1.58 9.05 -10.53
C PHE A 447 -2.72 10.03 -10.21
N ALA A 448 -2.52 11.33 -10.43
CA ALA A 448 -3.54 12.34 -10.14
C ALA A 448 -4.85 12.14 -10.92
N THR A 449 -4.76 11.53 -12.11
CA THR A 449 -5.89 11.31 -13.02
C THR A 449 -6.64 10.01 -12.76
N ASN A 450 -6.01 9.03 -12.10
CA ASN A 450 -6.68 7.81 -11.64
C ASN A 450 -7.72 8.09 -10.53
N HIS A 451 -7.67 9.27 -9.91
CA HIS A 451 -8.60 9.72 -8.87
C HIS A 451 -9.66 10.72 -9.36
N VAL A 452 -9.73 10.97 -10.67
CA VAL A 452 -10.68 11.91 -11.28
C VAL A 452 -11.58 11.17 -12.28
N PHE A 453 -12.88 11.46 -12.22
CA PHE A 453 -13.88 10.85 -13.10
C PHE A 453 -13.62 11.18 -14.59
N GLY A 454 -14.05 10.29 -15.49
CA GLY A 454 -13.97 10.52 -16.95
C GLY A 454 -12.61 10.29 -17.61
N ARG A 455 -11.52 10.05 -16.85
CA ARG A 455 -10.15 9.83 -17.40
C ARG A 455 -9.70 10.92 -18.39
N CYS A 456 -10.16 12.16 -18.22
CA CYS A 456 -10.05 13.22 -19.23
C CYS A 456 -8.60 13.51 -19.69
N ALA A 457 -7.62 13.29 -18.83
CA ALA A 457 -6.19 13.44 -19.13
C ALA A 457 -5.52 12.18 -19.72
N GLN A 458 -6.25 11.12 -20.05
CA GLN A 458 -5.67 9.92 -20.67
C GLN A 458 -5.10 10.24 -22.05
N ILE A 459 -5.68 11.20 -22.79
CA ILE A 459 -5.12 11.76 -24.02
C ILE A 459 -3.75 12.42 -23.73
N CYS A 460 -3.65 13.25 -22.69
CA CYS A 460 -2.39 13.87 -22.28
C CYS A 460 -1.31 12.81 -21.95
N THR A 461 -1.67 11.75 -21.21
CA THR A 461 -0.70 10.67 -20.89
C THR A 461 -0.30 9.82 -22.11
N GLN A 462 -1.16 9.70 -23.13
CA GLN A 462 -0.83 9.09 -24.41
C GLN A 462 0.14 9.95 -25.24
N LEU A 463 -0.12 11.26 -25.36
CA LEU A 463 0.78 12.21 -26.04
C LEU A 463 2.17 12.23 -25.38
N ILE A 464 2.23 12.29 -24.04
CA ILE A 464 3.49 12.18 -23.29
C ILE A 464 4.17 10.83 -23.53
N SER A 465 3.42 9.73 -23.66
CA SER A 465 3.98 8.41 -24.00
C SER A 465 4.57 8.34 -25.41
N GLN A 466 3.99 9.07 -26.38
CA GLN A 466 4.52 9.15 -27.74
C GLN A 466 5.81 9.99 -27.77
N ALA A 467 5.84 11.13 -27.07
CA ALA A 467 7.04 11.97 -26.93
C ALA A 467 8.21 11.23 -26.24
N GLN A 468 7.92 10.35 -25.28
CA GLN A 468 8.94 9.49 -24.66
C GLN A 468 9.52 8.43 -25.62
N LYS A 469 8.72 7.90 -26.56
CA LYS A 469 9.13 6.77 -27.41
C LYS A 469 9.95 7.17 -28.63
N HIS A 470 9.70 8.33 -29.22
CA HIS A 470 10.28 8.71 -30.51
C HIS A 470 11.47 9.67 -30.40
N GLY A 471 11.81 10.09 -29.18
CA GLY A 471 12.59 11.31 -28.97
C GLY A 471 11.75 12.55 -29.30
N ILE A 472 12.13 13.69 -28.74
CA ILE A 472 11.42 14.94 -28.99
C ILE A 472 11.90 15.51 -30.32
N GLN A 473 11.19 15.21 -31.41
CA GLN A 473 11.28 16.04 -32.60
C GLN A 473 10.68 17.42 -32.27
N SER A 474 11.26 18.49 -32.84
CA SER A 474 11.02 19.87 -32.39
C SER A 474 9.57 20.35 -32.47
N GLY A 475 8.67 19.65 -33.19
CA GLY A 475 7.24 19.96 -33.24
C GLY A 475 6.35 19.28 -32.18
N THR A 476 6.83 18.29 -31.42
CA THR A 476 5.99 17.60 -30.41
C THR A 476 5.75 18.46 -29.16
N ILE A 477 6.63 19.42 -28.91
CA ILE A 477 6.55 20.39 -27.82
C ILE A 477 5.45 21.43 -28.09
N ASP A 478 5.36 21.96 -29.32
CA ASP A 478 4.44 23.07 -29.65
C ASP A 478 2.95 22.71 -29.61
N GLY A 479 2.61 21.42 -29.53
CA GLY A 479 1.23 20.97 -29.27
C GLY A 479 0.81 21.09 -27.79
N ILE A 480 1.76 21.26 -26.88
CA ILE A 480 1.52 21.31 -25.42
C ILE A 480 1.49 22.77 -24.92
N PHE A 481 2.09 23.71 -25.66
CA PHE A 481 2.50 25.02 -25.13
C PHE A 481 2.10 26.22 -26.01
N LYS A 482 0.88 26.21 -26.57
CA LYS A 482 0.34 27.35 -27.33
C LYS A 482 -0.52 28.27 -26.45
N ASP A 483 0.11 29.34 -25.98
CA ASP A 483 -0.54 30.65 -25.89
C ASP A 483 -0.74 31.22 -27.32
N GLU A 484 -1.71 32.06 -27.64
CA GLU A 484 -2.81 32.63 -26.85
C GLU A 484 -3.98 32.91 -27.83
N GLY A 485 -5.24 33.01 -27.36
CA GLY A 485 -6.34 33.52 -28.20
C GLY A 485 -7.73 32.96 -27.92
N ASN A 486 -7.85 31.82 -27.27
CA ASN A 486 -9.12 31.30 -26.75
C ASN A 486 -8.89 30.79 -25.32
N LEU A 487 -9.75 31.19 -24.38
CA LEU A 487 -9.80 30.55 -23.06
C LEU A 487 -10.19 29.08 -23.24
N VAL A 488 -9.23 28.16 -23.15
CA VAL A 488 -9.52 26.74 -22.94
C VAL A 488 -9.63 26.49 -21.44
N THR A 489 -10.73 26.96 -20.85
CA THR A 489 -11.14 26.53 -19.51
C THR A 489 -11.32 25.01 -19.54
N HIS A 490 -10.38 24.28 -18.93
CA HIS A 490 -10.47 22.82 -18.77
C HIS A 490 -11.47 22.45 -17.67
N GLY A 491 -12.72 22.85 -17.88
CA GLY A 491 -13.91 22.41 -17.17
C GLY A 491 -14.95 22.04 -18.22
N ALA A 492 -15.58 20.87 -18.09
CA ALA A 492 -16.53 20.40 -19.10
C ALA A 492 -17.80 21.27 -19.08
N VAL A 493 -18.03 22.01 -20.17
CA VAL A 493 -19.32 22.66 -20.47
C VAL A 493 -20.14 21.69 -21.30
N MET A 494 -21.32 21.31 -20.81
CA MET A 494 -22.32 20.65 -21.65
C MET A 494 -23.10 21.70 -22.44
N PHE A 495 -23.21 21.47 -23.75
CA PHE A 495 -24.04 22.23 -24.66
C PHE A 495 -25.18 21.33 -25.14
N ASP A 496 -26.42 21.74 -24.92
CA ASP A 496 -27.59 21.07 -25.47
C ASP A 496 -27.95 21.69 -26.83
N PRO A 497 -27.76 20.98 -27.97
CA PRO A 497 -28.03 21.52 -29.30
C PRO A 497 -29.52 21.77 -29.58
N ALA A 498 -30.43 21.13 -28.81
CA ALA A 498 -31.87 21.27 -29.01
C ALA A 498 -32.45 22.51 -28.30
N THR A 499 -31.79 22.99 -27.24
CA THR A 499 -32.26 24.14 -26.44
C THR A 499 -31.29 25.32 -26.40
N GLY A 500 -30.06 25.16 -26.90
CA GLY A 500 -29.03 26.20 -26.97
C GLY A 500 -28.41 26.58 -25.62
N ARG A 501 -28.63 25.78 -24.57
CA ARG A 501 -28.21 26.09 -23.20
C ARG A 501 -26.77 25.65 -22.94
N GLN A 502 -26.04 26.46 -22.18
CA GLN A 502 -24.67 26.21 -21.71
C GLN A 502 -24.65 26.29 -20.18
N GLU A 503 -24.01 25.33 -19.51
CA GLU A 503 -23.80 25.36 -18.05
C GLU A 503 -22.31 25.20 -17.70
N PHE A 504 -21.85 26.01 -16.75
CA PHE A 504 -20.46 26.11 -16.31
C PHE A 504 -20.33 25.61 -14.87
N PHE A 505 -19.36 24.74 -14.58
CA PHE A 505 -19.05 24.30 -13.23
C PHE A 505 -17.82 25.01 -12.67
N GLY A 506 -18.01 25.84 -11.64
CA GLY A 506 -16.90 26.45 -10.90
C GLY A 506 -17.20 27.83 -10.32
N ASP A 507 -18.17 27.93 -9.40
CA ASP A 507 -18.08 28.78 -8.19
C ASP A 507 -19.33 28.60 -7.30
N HIS A 508 -19.14 27.92 -6.17
CA HIS A 508 -20.14 27.62 -5.11
C HIS A 508 -21.41 26.81 -5.49
N VAL A 509 -21.89 25.96 -4.54
CA VAL A 509 -23.20 25.26 -4.53
C VAL A 509 -23.38 24.13 -5.58
N THR A 510 -24.02 22.97 -5.38
CA THR A 510 -24.33 22.09 -4.21
C THR A 510 -24.71 20.68 -4.75
N CYS A 511 -24.36 19.61 -4.02
CA CYS A 511 -24.74 18.18 -4.25
C CYS A 511 -24.44 17.54 -5.63
N LEU A 512 -23.57 16.52 -5.66
CA LEU A 512 -23.39 15.64 -6.83
C LEU A 512 -23.07 14.18 -6.44
N TYR A 513 -24.07 13.31 -6.63
CA TYR A 513 -24.05 11.87 -6.95
C TYR A 513 -25.51 11.48 -7.30
N PHE A 514 -25.86 10.63 -8.27
CA PHE A 514 -25.10 9.83 -9.25
C PHE A 514 -26.01 9.55 -10.49
N ILE A 515 -25.49 8.87 -11.53
CA ILE A 515 -26.19 8.35 -12.75
C ILE A 515 -26.42 9.46 -13.80
N ASP A 516 -25.75 9.47 -14.97
CA ASP A 516 -25.73 8.44 -16.03
C ASP A 516 -24.40 8.42 -16.86
N ASN A 517 -24.15 7.33 -17.61
CA ASN A 517 -23.30 7.17 -18.82
C ASN A 517 -22.12 8.17 -19.05
N GLU A 518 -20.82 7.84 -18.92
CA GLU A 518 -20.12 6.88 -19.80
C GLU A 518 -19.16 5.90 -19.07
N ALA A 519 -18.82 6.16 -17.80
CA ALA A 519 -17.98 5.24 -17.02
C ALA A 519 -18.60 3.83 -16.85
N ALA A 520 -19.94 3.75 -16.84
CA ALA A 520 -20.67 2.49 -16.89
C ALA A 520 -20.43 1.71 -18.20
N ARG A 521 -20.31 2.43 -19.33
CA ARG A 521 -19.98 1.87 -20.66
C ARG A 521 -18.55 1.33 -20.68
N ALA A 522 -17.58 2.06 -20.11
CA ALA A 522 -16.20 1.59 -20.00
C ALA A 522 -16.04 0.30 -19.15
N CYS A 523 -16.87 0.13 -18.13
CA CYS A 523 -16.90 -1.11 -17.34
C CYS A 523 -17.52 -2.28 -18.14
N PHE A 524 -18.59 -2.01 -18.91
CA PHE A 524 -19.20 -2.98 -19.83
C PHE A 524 -18.23 -3.42 -20.95
N VAL A 525 -17.49 -2.47 -21.53
CA VAL A 525 -16.49 -2.72 -22.59
C VAL A 525 -15.34 -3.62 -22.13
N ARG A 526 -14.93 -3.51 -20.85
CA ARG A 526 -13.77 -4.26 -20.35
C ARG A 526 -14.07 -5.72 -19.98
N TYR A 527 -15.34 -6.10 -19.82
CA TYR A 527 -15.72 -7.46 -19.38
C TYR A 527 -16.68 -8.21 -20.32
N PHE A 528 -17.44 -7.53 -21.19
CA PHE A 528 -18.45 -8.19 -22.05
C PHE A 528 -18.61 -7.62 -23.48
N THR A 529 -17.64 -6.86 -23.99
CA THR A 529 -17.56 -6.64 -25.45
C THR A 529 -16.69 -7.74 -26.06
N PRO A 530 -17.16 -8.46 -27.11
CA PRO A 530 -16.27 -9.34 -27.86
C PRO A 530 -15.09 -8.49 -28.35
N VAL A 531 -13.90 -9.08 -28.47
CA VAL A 531 -12.80 -8.43 -29.17
C VAL A 531 -13.34 -8.04 -30.55
N ILE A 532 -13.54 -6.73 -30.78
CA ILE A 532 -13.78 -6.23 -32.13
C ILE A 532 -12.53 -6.65 -32.89
N ASP A 533 -12.70 -7.51 -33.88
CA ASP A 533 -11.60 -8.08 -34.62
C ASP A 533 -10.79 -6.93 -35.23
N ALA A 534 -9.63 -6.66 -34.63
CA ALA A 534 -8.77 -5.55 -35.03
C ALA A 534 -8.35 -5.70 -36.50
N THR A 535 -8.44 -6.91 -37.06
CA THR A 535 -8.24 -7.21 -38.47
C THR A 535 -9.22 -6.45 -39.37
N SER A 536 -10.51 -6.30 -39.02
CA SER A 536 -11.46 -5.58 -39.91
C SER A 536 -11.16 -4.09 -39.95
N LEU A 537 -10.90 -3.47 -38.78
CA LEU A 537 -10.51 -2.06 -38.68
C LEU A 537 -9.15 -1.78 -39.34
N LEU A 538 -8.22 -2.72 -39.30
CA LEU A 538 -6.94 -2.63 -40.03
C LEU A 538 -7.12 -2.81 -41.54
N LEU A 539 -8.05 -3.66 -41.99
CA LEU A 539 -8.39 -3.83 -43.40
C LEU A 539 -9.14 -2.61 -43.96
N ASP A 540 -10.06 -2.02 -43.20
CA ASP A 540 -10.78 -0.80 -43.58
C ASP A 540 -9.82 0.41 -43.64
N ALA A 541 -8.87 0.51 -42.70
CA ALA A 541 -7.80 1.51 -42.75
C ALA A 541 -6.87 1.31 -43.96
N ALA A 542 -6.46 0.06 -44.23
CA ALA A 542 -5.62 -0.27 -45.40
C ALA A 542 -6.36 -0.06 -46.74
N ALA A 543 -7.69 -0.19 -46.77
CA ALA A 543 -8.51 0.11 -47.94
C ALA A 543 -8.66 1.63 -48.17
N LEU A 544 -8.71 2.42 -47.09
CA LEU A 544 -8.72 3.88 -47.16
C LEU A 544 -7.36 4.45 -47.61
N ASP A 545 -6.24 3.91 -47.11
CA ASP A 545 -4.88 4.28 -47.54
C ASP A 545 -4.60 3.94 -49.02
N MET A 546 -5.38 3.04 -49.63
CA MET A 546 -5.30 2.69 -51.07
C MET A 546 -6.28 3.48 -51.96
N GLN A 547 -6.94 4.53 -51.45
CA GLN A 547 -7.79 5.43 -52.25
C GLN A 547 -7.29 6.88 -52.31
N THR A 548 -6.02 7.11 -51.95
CA THR A 548 -5.22 8.29 -52.32
C THR A 548 -3.98 7.91 -53.13
#